data_AF-A0A7R9NP86-F1
#
_entry.id   AF-A0A7R9NP86-F1
#
_cell.length_a   1.000
_cell.length_b   1.000
_cell.length_c   1.000
_cell.angle_alpha   90.00
_cell.angle_beta   90.00
_cell.angle_gamma   90.00
#
_symmetry.space_group_name_H-M   'P 1'
#
loop_
_entity.id
_entity.type
_entity.pdbx_description
1 polymer ?
#
loop_
_entity_poly.entity_id
_entity_poly.type
_entity_poly.pdbx_seq_one_letter_code
_entity_poly.pdbx_strand_id
1 'polypeptide(L)' 'PRISINTGVPQGSILGPLLFIIYVHDLLTETAHQLFMYAEDTTSCLKNKSLQQVMEDSRDCLNKIYE' A
#
# COMPACT_ATOMS: atom_id res chain seq x y z
N PRO A 1 14.56 13.02 27.91
CA PRO A 1 14.14 13.87 26.77
C PRO A 1 12.89 13.27 26.09
N ARG A 2 11.74 13.93 26.19
CA ARG A 2 10.52 13.48 25.49
C ARG A 2 10.55 14.04 24.07
N ILE A 3 10.48 13.14 23.09
CA ILE A 3 10.37 13.48 21.68
C ILE A 3 8.92 13.92 21.44
N SER A 4 8.74 15.14 20.94
CA SER A 4 7.47 15.58 20.37
C SER A 4 7.34 14.91 19.00
N ILE A 5 6.37 14.01 18.86
CA ILE A 5 6.07 13.33 17.59
C ILE A 5 4.86 14.04 17.00
N ASN A 6 5.04 14.67 15.83
CA ASN A 6 3.97 15.37 15.13
C ASN A 6 3.21 14.47 14.15
N THR A 7 3.81 13.35 13.73
CA THR A 7 3.23 12.32 12.85
C THR A 7 3.98 10.99 13.01
N GLY A 8 3.29 9.88 12.76
CA GLY A 8 3.85 8.53 12.86
C GLY A 8 3.77 7.93 14.27
N VAL A 9 4.51 6.84 14.50
CA VAL A 9 4.54 6.09 15.76
C VAL A 9 5.97 5.99 16.30
N PRO A 10 6.18 5.92 17.63
CA PRO A 10 7.51 5.70 18.20
C PRO A 10 8.12 4.37 17.72
N GLN A 11 9.39 4.40 17.31
CA GLN A 11 10.13 3.17 16.98
C GLN A 11 10.24 2.25 18.20
N GLY A 12 10.05 0.96 18.01
CA GLY A 12 10.04 -0.03 19.10
C GLY A 12 8.70 -0.09 19.86
N SER A 13 7.69 0.66 19.42
CA SER A 13 6.32 0.51 19.92
C SER A 13 5.76 -0.86 19.54
N ILE A 14 5.26 -1.59 20.53
CA ILE A 14 4.57 -2.88 20.35
C ILE A 14 3.35 -2.71 19.41
N LEU A 15 2.68 -1.56 19.47
CA LEU A 15 1.51 -1.26 18.65
C LEU A 15 1.86 -0.68 17.27
N GLY A 16 3.10 -0.24 17.05
CA GLY A 16 3.51 0.37 15.79
C GLY A 16 3.20 -0.50 14.56
N PRO A 17 3.60 -1.79 14.55
CA PRO A 17 3.29 -2.70 13.45
C PRO A 17 1.80 -2.90 13.20
N LEU A 18 0.99 -3.00 14.26
CA LEU A 18 -0.47 -3.14 14.13
C LEU A 18 -1.11 -1.88 13.53
N LEU A 19 -0.71 -0.71 14.02
CA LEU A 19 -1.19 0.58 13.52
C LEU A 19 -0.77 0.80 12.07
N PHE A 20 0.43 0.35 11.68
CA PHE A 20 0.88 0.36 10.30
C PHE A 20 -0.05 -0.49 9.41
N ILE A 21 -0.39 -1.71 9.81
CA ILE A 21 -1.29 -2.59 9.05
C ILE A 21 -2.67 -1.95 8.85
N ILE A 22 -3.23 -1.35 9.90
CA ILE A 22 -4.52 -0.64 9.80
C ILE A 22 -4.41 0.56 8.86
N TYR A 23 -3.31 1.33 8.97
CA TYR A 23 -3.09 2.51 8.14
C TYR A 23 -3.00 2.20 6.65
N VAL A 24 -2.35 1.10 6.27
CA VAL A 24 -2.21 0.70 4.85
C VAL A 24 -3.38 -0.15 4.35
N HIS A 25 -4.35 -0.50 5.20
CA HIS A 25 -5.41 -1.43 4.83
C HIS A 25 -6.25 -0.96 3.63
N ASP A 26 -6.53 0.33 3.55
CA ASP A 26 -7.35 0.90 2.48
C ASP A 26 -6.68 0.75 1.09
N LEU A 27 -5.35 0.68 1.04
CA LEU A 27 -4.61 0.39 -0.21
C LEU A 27 -4.95 -0.99 -0.79
N LEU A 28 -5.36 -1.95 0.06
CA LEU A 28 -5.78 -3.28 -0.40
C LEU A 28 -7.20 -3.29 -0.96
N THR A 29 -8.04 -2.33 -0.56
CA THR A 29 -9.46 -2.31 -0.91
C THR A 29 -9.75 -1.47 -2.16
N GLU A 30 -8.94 -0.44 -2.44
CA GLU A 30 -9.19 0.48 -3.56
C GLU A 30 -8.80 -0.10 -4.94
N THR A 31 -7.93 -1.11 -4.97
CA THR A 31 -7.50 -1.72 -6.23
C THR A 31 -8.29 -2.98 -6.55
N ALA A 32 -8.85 -3.05 -7.76
CA ALA A 32 -9.52 -4.26 -8.26
C ALA A 32 -8.54 -5.41 -8.61
N HIS A 33 -7.24 -5.19 -8.39
CA HIS A 33 -6.15 -6.07 -8.78
C HIS A 33 -5.53 -6.75 -7.58
N GLN A 34 -4.81 -7.84 -7.82
CA GLN A 34 -4.20 -8.62 -6.76
C GLN A 34 -2.95 -7.91 -6.24
N LEU A 35 -3.11 -7.20 -5.12
CA LEU A 35 -2.04 -6.54 -4.38
C LEU A 35 -1.57 -7.44 -3.22
N PHE A 36 -0.25 -7.55 -3.09
CA PHE A 36 0.43 -8.22 -2.00
C PHE A 36 1.29 -7.19 -1.27
N MET A 37 1.12 -7.06 0.03
CA MET A 37 1.87 -6.10 0.85
C MET A 37 2.55 -6.81 2.01
N TYR A 38 3.76 -6.38 2.32
CA TYR A 38 4.52 -6.82 3.49
C TYR A 38 5.27 -5.61 4.06
N ALA A 39 4.80 -5.10 5.19
CA ALA A 39 5.29 -3.84 5.74
C ALA A 39 5.28 -2.74 4.66
N GLU A 40 6.41 -2.08 4.39
CA GLU A 40 6.58 -1.06 3.35
C GLU A 40 6.59 -1.61 1.91
N ASP A 41 6.82 -2.90 1.72
CA ASP A 41 6.94 -3.51 0.39
C ASP A 41 5.56 -3.86 -0.17
N THR A 42 5.31 -3.40 -1.40
CA THR A 42 4.04 -3.62 -2.10
C THR A 42 4.29 -4.16 -3.51
N THR A 43 3.64 -5.27 -3.85
CA THR A 43 3.72 -5.94 -5.15
C THR A 43 2.32 -6.03 -5.77
N SER A 44 2.17 -5.52 -6.99
CA SER A 44 0.94 -5.68 -7.78
C SER A 44 1.15 -6.72 -8.88
N CYS A 45 0.28 -7.73 -8.93
CA CYS A 45 0.31 -8.79 -9.92
C CYS A 45 -0.85 -8.63 -10.91
N LEU A 46 -0.52 -8.31 -12.16
CA LEU A 46 -1.49 -8.09 -13.23
C LEU A 46 -1.43 -9.20 -14.28
N LYS A 47 -2.60 -9.57 -14.81
CA LYS A 47 -2.72 -10.54 -15.90
C LYS A 47 -3.77 -10.06 -16.89
N ASN A 48 -3.40 -10.02 -18.16
CA ASN A 48 -4.35 -9.76 -19.23
C ASN A 48 -3.90 -10.44 -20.53
N LYS A 49 -4.77 -10.47 -21.54
CA LYS A 49 -4.54 -11.19 -22.80
C LYS A 49 -3.59 -10.45 -23.76
N SER A 50 -3.39 -9.16 -23.54
CA SER A 50 -2.51 -8.31 -24.35
C SER A 50 -1.64 -7.42 -23.47
N LEU A 51 -0.44 -7.10 -23.96
CA LEU A 51 0.46 -6.19 -23.27
C LEU A 51 -0.18 -4.80 -23.07
N GLN A 52 -0.91 -4.32 -24.07
CA GLN A 52 -1.57 -3.01 -23.99
C GLN A 52 -2.56 -2.95 -22.82
N GLN A 53 -3.39 -3.98 -22.64
CA GLN A 53 -4.33 -4.03 -21.52
C GLN A 53 -3.60 -4.12 -20.17
N VAL A 54 -2.50 -4.89 -20.07
CA VAL A 54 -1.69 -4.93 -18.85
C VAL A 54 -1.10 -3.55 -18.52
N MET A 55 -0.68 -2.78 -19.53
CA MET A 55 -0.15 -1.42 -19.34
C MET A 55 -1.24 -0.43 -18.93
N GLU A 56 -2.45 -0.57 -19.47
CA GLU A 56 -3.62 0.23 -19.07
C GLU A 56 -4.03 -0.10 -17.62
N ASP A 57 -4.24 -1.38 -17.30
CA ASP A 57 -4.53 -1.86 -15.93
C ASP A 57 -3.46 -1.41 -14.93
N SER A 58 -2.18 -1.43 -15.33
CA SER A 58 -1.07 -0.97 -14.49
C SER A 58 -1.13 0.53 -14.22
N ARG A 59 -1.55 1.33 -15.20
CA ARG A 59 -1.68 2.78 -15.03
C ARG A 59 -2.85 3.10 -14.11
N ASP A 60 -3.98 2.43 -14.32
CA ASP A 60 -5.18 2.63 -13.51
C ASP A 60 -4.95 2.21 -12.06
N CYS A 61 -4.24 1.09 -11.84
CA CYS A 61 -3.82 0.66 -10.52
C CYS A 61 -2.95 1.71 -9.80
N LEU A 62 -1.95 2.26 -10.50
CA LEU A 62 -1.06 3.27 -9.93
C LEU A 62 -1.82 4.57 -9.62
N ASN A 63 -2.67 5.05 -10.53
CA ASN A 63 -3.43 6.28 -10.32
C ASN A 63 -4.28 6.22 -9.05
N LYS A 64 -4.92 5.07 -8.77
CA LYS A 64 -5.70 4.87 -7.55
C LYS A 64 -4.90 4.91 -6.24
N ILE A 65 -3.61 4.63 -6.29
CA ILE A 65 -2.73 4.68 -5.11
C ILE A 65 -2.24 6.12 -4.85
N TYR A 66 -2.17 6.95 -5.90
CA TYR A 66 -1.68 8.32 -5.82
C TYR A 66 -2.76 9.40 -5.68
N GLU A 67 -4.03 9.06 -5.90
CA GLU A 67 -5.20 9.91 -5.63
C GLU A 67 -5.61 9.88 -4.16
#